data_AF-A0A0A9DV33-F1
#
_entry.id   AF-A0A0A9DV33-F1
#
_cell.length_a   1.000
_cell.length_b   1.000
_cell.length_c   1.000
_cell.angle_alpha   90.00
_cell.angle_beta   90.00
_cell.angle_gamma   90.00
#
_symmetry.space_group_name_H-M   'P 1'
#
loop_
_entity.id
_entity.type
_entity.pdbx_description
1 polymer ?
#
loop_
_entity_poly.entity_id
_entity_poly.type
_entity_poly.pdbx_seq_one_letter_code
_entity_poly.pdbx_strand_id
1 'polypeptide(L)' 'MLEEMSSHGVVPDETTFTTLMQGFVEEGSIEVALRVKAKMSEMGCSPTKVMVNVLINGYCMQAGKSRRRSCLHTARDY' A
#
# COMPACT_ATOMS: atom_id res chain seq x y z
N MET A 1 12.49 6.81 7.52
CA MET A 1 11.39 7.79 7.52
C MET A 1 10.36 7.54 8.62
N LEU A 2 9.65 6.39 8.66
CA LEU A 2 8.69 6.11 9.75
C LEU A 2 9.36 5.90 11.13
N GLU A 3 10.48 5.17 11.17
CA GLU A 3 11.21 4.92 12.43
C GLU A 3 11.88 6.19 12.99
N GLU A 4 12.38 7.07 12.11
CA GLU A 4 12.92 8.38 12.49
C GLU A 4 11.83 9.27 13.10
N MET A 5 10.62 9.32 12.51
CA MET A 5 9.50 10.09 13.04
C MET A 5 9.08 9.61 14.45
N SER A 6 8.98 8.30 14.65
CA SER A 6 8.73 7.72 15.98
C SER A 6 9.85 8.04 16.98
N SER A 7 11.11 8.01 16.56
CA SER A 7 12.27 8.35 17.41
C SER A 7 12.27 9.83 17.82
N HIS A 8 11.74 10.71 16.96
CA HIS A 8 11.59 12.13 17.24
C HIS A 8 10.32 12.50 18.01
N GLY A 9 9.51 11.52 18.44
CA GLY A 9 8.23 11.79 19.12
C GLY A 9 7.14 12.37 18.21
N VAL A 10 7.38 12.38 16.89
CA VAL A 10 6.37 12.75 15.89
C VAL A 10 5.58 11.48 15.60
N VAL A 11 4.39 11.39 16.17
CA VAL A 11 3.44 10.32 15.84
C VAL A 11 3.17 10.43 14.34
N PRO A 12 3.54 9.43 13.51
CA PRO A 12 3.18 9.46 12.11
C PRO A 12 1.65 9.51 12.02
N ASP A 13 1.16 10.63 11.52
CA ASP A 13 -0.26 10.95 11.55
C ASP A 13 -1.03 10.05 10.57
N GLU A 14 -2.35 9.98 10.70
CA GLU A 14 -3.20 9.20 9.77
C GLU A 14 -2.93 9.58 8.30
N THR A 15 -2.55 10.83 8.08
CA THR A 15 -2.19 11.37 6.77
C THR A 15 -0.90 10.74 6.22
N THR A 16 0.12 10.53 7.04
CA THR A 16 1.40 9.93 6.61
C THR A 16 1.21 8.50 6.13
N PHE A 17 0.44 7.70 6.88
CA PHE A 17 0.11 6.34 6.49
C PHE A 17 -0.77 6.31 5.23
N THR A 18 -1.70 7.26 5.10
CA THR A 18 -2.56 7.36 3.92
C THR A 18 -1.74 7.62 2.67
N THR A 19 -0.82 8.59 2.70
CA THR A 19 0.04 8.91 1.56
C THR A 19 0.94 7.74 1.17
N LEU A 20 1.51 7.02 2.15
CA LEU A 20 2.30 5.82 1.89
C LEU A 20 1.46 4.73 1.22
N MET A 21 0.29 4.42 1.78
CA MET A 21 -0.63 3.43 1.20
C MET A 21 -1.05 3.82 -0.22
N GLN A 22 -1.29 5.11 -0.47
CA GLN A 22 -1.66 5.61 -1.78
C GLN A 22 -0.53 5.40 -2.81
N GLY A 23 0.70 5.78 -2.46
CA GLY A 23 1.87 5.54 -3.32
C GLY A 23 2.07 4.05 -3.64
N PHE A 24 1.93 3.16 -2.65
CA PHE A 24 2.04 1.71 -2.88
C PHE A 24 0.91 1.16 -3.75
N VAL A 25 -0.31 1.67 -3.59
CA VAL A 25 -1.45 1.27 -4.45
C VAL A 25 -1.25 1.72 -5.89
N GLU A 26 -0.73 2.93 -6.12
CA GLU A 26 -0.42 3.45 -7.47
C GLU A 26 0.67 2.62 -8.15
N GLU A 27 1.68 2.18 -7.40
CA GLU A 27 2.71 1.25 -7.88
C GLU A 27 2.14 -0.14 -8.21
N GLY A 28 0.96 -0.47 -7.70
CA GLY A 28 0.31 -1.79 -7.82
C GLY A 28 0.73 -2.78 -6.73
N SER A 29 1.40 -2.28 -5.69
CA SER A 29 1.95 -3.02 -4.56
C SER A 29 0.97 -3.00 -3.36
N ILE A 30 -0.27 -3.48 -3.55
CA ILE A 30 -1.29 -3.44 -2.47
C ILE A 30 -0.91 -4.27 -1.23
N GLU A 31 -0.08 -5.30 -1.40
CA GLU A 31 0.44 -6.11 -0.30
C GLU A 31 1.22 -5.25 0.70
N VAL A 32 1.97 -4.26 0.22
CA VAL A 32 2.72 -3.33 1.06
C VAL A 32 1.77 -2.37 1.78
N ALA A 33 0.74 -1.86 1.09
CA ALA A 33 -0.30 -1.03 1.70
C ALA A 33 -1.02 -1.76 2.85
N LEU A 34 -1.29 -3.06 2.71
CA LEU A 34 -1.88 -3.89 3.77
C LEU A 34 -0.97 -4.05 4.99
N ARG A 35 0.35 -4.22 4.78
CA ARG A 35 1.33 -4.27 5.87
C ARG A 35 1.40 -2.94 6.62
N VAL A 36 1.32 -1.83 5.91
CA VAL A 36 1.28 -0.48 6.50
C VAL A 36 0.02 -0.30 7.34
N LYS A 37 -1.15 -0.73 6.85
CA LYS A 37 -2.40 -0.75 7.60
C LYS A 37 -2.28 -1.60 8.89
N ALA A 38 -1.66 -2.78 8.81
CA ALA A 38 -1.46 -3.64 9.98
C ALA A 38 -0.62 -2.94 11.05
N LYS A 39 0.51 -2.33 10.65
CA LYS A 39 1.35 -1.51 11.53
C LYS A 39 0.59 -0.37 12.20
N MET A 40 -0.31 0.28 11.47
CA MET A 40 -1.18 1.33 12.01
C MET A 40 -2.09 0.82 13.12
N SER A 41 -2.70 -0.34 12.88
CA SER A 41 -3.56 -1.01 13.87
C SER A 41 -2.78 -1.44 15.11
N GLU A 42 -1.54 -1.89 14.94
CA GLU A 42 -0.63 -2.23 16.06
C GLU A 42 -0.25 -0.99 16.88
N MET A 43 -0.16 0.18 16.25
CA MET A 43 0.04 1.47 16.92
C MET A 43 -1.25 2.03 17.54
N GLY A 44 -2.39 1.33 17.43
CA GLY A 44 -3.68 1.80 17.94
C GLY A 44 -4.34 2.89 17.08
N CYS A 45 -3.79 3.18 15.90
CA CYS A 45 -4.36 4.14 14.96
C CYS A 45 -5.41 3.46 14.07
N SER A 46 -6.61 4.05 14.05
CA SER A 46 -7.70 3.53 13.22
C SER A 46 -7.55 3.99 11.77
N PRO A 47 -7.73 3.09 10.77
CA PRO A 47 -7.66 3.48 9.37
C PRO A 47 -8.79 4.43 9.00
N THR A 48 -8.45 5.58 8.43
CA THR A 48 -9.41 6.59 7.98
C THR A 48 -10.15 6.14 6.72
N LYS A 49 -11.32 6.72 6.44
CA LYS A 49 -12.12 6.48 5.22
C LYS A 49 -11.30 6.57 3.93
N VAL A 50 -10.29 7.45 3.90
CA VAL A 50 -9.38 7.62 2.74
C VAL A 50 -8.55 6.36 2.50
N MET A 51 -7.98 5.74 3.53
CA MET A 51 -7.19 4.51 3.40
C MET A 51 -8.01 3.34 2.86
N VAL A 52 -9.26 3.23 3.32
CA VAL A 52 -10.19 2.21 2.84
C VAL A 52 -10.49 2.41 1.35
N ASN A 53 -10.77 3.65 0.93
CA ASN A 53 -10.95 3.98 -0.49
C ASN A 53 -9.71 3.65 -1.34
N VAL A 54 -8.52 3.97 -0.84
CA VAL A 54 -7.25 3.67 -1.50
C VAL A 54 -7.06 2.16 -1.67
N LEU A 55 -7.31 1.37 -0.64
CA LEU A 55 -7.24 -0.10 -0.73
C LEU A 55 -8.25 -0.65 -1.73
N ILE A 56 -9.52 -0.21 -1.69
CA ILE A 56 -10.56 -0.66 -2.62
C ILE A 56 -10.14 -0.37 -4.06
N ASN A 57 -9.63 0.84 -4.32
CA ASN A 57 -9.12 1.23 -5.64
C ASN A 57 -7.95 0.34 -6.07
N GLY A 58 -7.00 0.07 -5.17
CA GLY A 58 -5.86 -0.79 -5.46
C GLY A 58 -6.25 -2.25 -5.71
N TYR A 59 -7.23 -2.79 -5.00
CA TYR A 59 -7.75 -4.14 -5.23
C TYR A 59 -8.39 -4.26 -6.62
N CYS A 60 -9.15 -3.24 -7.03
CA CYS A 60 -9.72 -3.17 -8.38
C CYS A 60 -8.63 -3.13 -9.47
N MET A 61 -7.58 -2.33 -9.26
CA MET A 61 -6.44 -2.26 -10.18
C MET A 61 -5.64 -3.55 -10.24
N GLN A 62 -5.40 -4.22 -9.11
CA GLN A 62 -4.66 -5.49 -9.07
C GLN A 62 -5.45 -6.62 -9.75
N ALA A 63 -6.76 -6.68 -9.54
CA ALA A 63 -7.64 -7.63 -10.24
C ALA A 63 -7.56 -7.45 -11.77
N GLY A 64 -7.46 -6.20 -12.25
CA GLY A 64 -7.22 -5.90 -13.68
C GLY A 64 -5.82 -6.30 -14.18
N LYS A 65 -4.78 -6.17 -13.34
CA LYS A 65 -3.38 -6.50 -13.69
C LYS A 65 -3.09 -8.02 -13.72
N SER A 66 -3.92 -8.85 -13.07
CA SER A 66 -3.76 -10.32 -13.07
C SER A 66 -3.97 -10.97 -14.46
N ARG A 67 -4.53 -10.23 -15.43
CA ARG A 67 -4.66 -10.71 -16.81
C ARG A 67 -3.39 -10.58 -17.67
N ARG A 68 -2.29 -10.00 -17.16
CA ARG A 68 -1.13 -9.60 -17.98
C ARG A 68 0.23 -10.07 -17.45
N ARG A 69 0.29 -11.18 -16.70
CA ARG A 69 1.58 -11.78 -16.30
C ARG A 69 1.89 -13.14 -16.92
N SER A 70 0.95 -13.77 -17.63
CA SER A 70 1.24 -15.03 -18.33
C SER A 70 1.88 -14.85 -19.72
N CYS A 71 2.01 -13.64 -20.25
CA CYS A 71 2.52 -13.41 -21.61
C CYS A 71 3.97 -12.92 -21.70
N LEU A 72 4.70 -12.74 -20.59
CA LEU A 72 6.05 -12.17 -20.61
C LEU A 72 7.18 -13.15 -20.26
N HIS A 73 6.88 -14.44 -20.04
CA HIS A 73 7.92 -15.47 -19.86
C HIS A 73 8.13 -16.40 -21.07
N THR A 74 7.36 -16.23 -22.15
CA THR A 74 7.47 -17.12 -23.35
C THR A 74 8.06 -16.42 -24.57
N ALA A 75 8.67 -15.24 -24.42
CA ALA A 75 9.23 -14.47 -25.53
C ALA A 75 10.71 -14.09 -25.32
N ARG A 76 11.47 -14.92 -24.60
CA ARG A 76 12.93 -14.75 -24.44
C ARG A 76 13.75 -16.01 -24.75
N ASP A 77 13.12 -17.02 -25.36
CA ASP A 77 13.73 -18.28 -25.79
C ASP A 77 13.50 -18.55 -27.30
N TYR A 78 13.76 -17.54 -28.14
CA TYR A 78 13.99 -17.75 -29.58
C TYR A 78 15.03 -16.78 -30.11
#